data_AF-A0AAU5DT17-F1
#
_entry.id   AF-A0AAU5DT17-F1
#
_cell.length_a   1.000
_cell.length_b   1.000
_cell.length_c   1.000
_cell.angle_alpha   90.00
_cell.angle_beta   90.00
_cell.angle_gamma   90.00
#
_symmetry.space_group_name_H-M   'P 1'
#
loop_
_entity.id
_entity.type
_entity.pdbx_description
1 polymer ?
#
loop_
_entity_poly.entity_id
_entity_poly.type
_entity_poly.pdbx_seq_one_letter_code
_entity_poly.pdbx_strand_id
1 'polypeptide(L)'
;MTASLVTFLRARLNEELEKARLTGNLMVTQSARLGVQPEDAAKQARFSLATAEARLALLEDTVVPYLGTAGPAGRNAEFQLRLFAAPYVEHPDYPHD
;
A
#
# COMPACT_ATOMS: atom_id res chain seq x y z
N MET A 1 10.78 0.92 17.12
CA MET A 1 9.40 0.66 16.66
C MET A 1 8.73 1.68 15.70
N THR A 2 7.99 2.71 16.14
CA THR A 2 7.02 3.46 15.27
C THR A 2 7.62 4.02 13.98
N ALA A 3 8.75 4.71 14.04
CA ALA A 3 9.41 5.27 12.86
C ALA A 3 9.93 4.18 11.90
N SER A 4 10.44 3.08 12.44
CA SER A 4 10.86 1.91 11.65
C SER A 4 9.67 1.27 10.95
N LEU A 5 8.53 1.15 11.63
CA LEU A 5 7.30 0.60 11.07
C LEU A 5 6.72 1.48 9.96
N VAL A 6 6.76 2.81 10.11
CA VAL A 6 6.40 3.75 9.03
C VAL A 6 7.32 3.59 7.84
N THR A 7 8.64 3.51 8.05
CA THR A 7 9.63 3.33 6.98
C THR A 7 9.40 2.02 6.24
N PHE A 8 9.19 0.93 6.98
CA PHE A 8 8.86 -0.38 6.44
C PHE A 8 7.58 -0.32 5.58
N LEU A 9 6.49 0.24 6.12
CA LEU A 9 5.22 0.36 5.41
C LEU A 9 5.32 1.21 4.15
N ARG A 10 6.03 2.34 4.20
CA ARG A 10 6.33 3.15 3.02
C ARG A 10 7.02 2.33 1.94
N ALA A 11 8.04 1.56 2.30
CA ALA A 11 8.75 0.72 1.34
C ALA A 11 7.82 -0.35 0.72
N ARG A 12 7.03 -1.05 1.54
CA ARG A 12 6.10 -2.08 1.04
C ARG A 12 5.00 -1.48 0.15
N LEU A 13 4.39 -0.37 0.55
CA LEU A 13 3.32 0.26 -0.23
C LEU A 13 3.84 0.86 -1.55
N ASN A 14 5.05 1.43 -1.57
CA ASN A 14 5.68 1.86 -2.81
C ASN A 14 6.01 0.68 -3.73
N GLU A 15 6.48 -0.45 -3.18
CA GLU A 15 6.69 -1.67 -3.98
C GLU A 15 5.37 -2.17 -4.60
N GLU A 16 4.28 -2.18 -3.84
CA GLU A 16 2.96 -2.56 -4.35
C GLU A 16 2.45 -1.58 -5.43
N LEU A 17 2.73 -0.29 -5.29
CA LEU A 17 2.42 0.71 -6.32
C LEU A 17 3.19 0.44 -7.62
N GLU A 18 4.50 0.19 -7.52
CA GLU A 18 5.34 -0.14 -8.68
C GLU A 18 4.93 -1.46 -9.34
N LYS A 19 4.56 -2.48 -8.55
CA LYS A 19 3.99 -3.72 -9.06
C LYS A 19 2.67 -3.47 -9.79
N ALA A 20 1.76 -2.67 -9.22
CA ALA A 20 0.49 -2.34 -9.85
C ALA A 20 0.70 -1.64 -11.21
N ARG A 21 1.68 -0.73 -11.31
CA ARG A 21 2.07 -0.07 -12.56
C ARG A 21 2.61 -1.08 -13.58
N LEU A 22 3.57 -1.91 -13.18
CA LEU A 22 4.20 -2.90 -14.05
C LEU A 22 3.18 -3.95 -14.54
N THR A 23 2.45 -4.58 -13.62
CA THR A 23 1.45 -5.59 -13.93
C THR A 23 0.31 -4.98 -14.75
N GLY A 24 -0.14 -3.77 -14.43
CA GLY A 24 -1.14 -3.07 -15.22
C GLY A 24 -0.71 -2.85 -16.66
N ASN A 25 0.52 -2.40 -16.88
CA ASN A 25 1.08 -2.22 -18.22
C ASN A 25 1.20 -3.56 -18.97
N LEU A 26 1.66 -4.62 -18.30
CA LEU A 26 1.72 -5.97 -18.87
C LEU A 26 0.34 -6.50 -19.25
N MET A 27 -0.67 -6.33 -18.38
CA MET A 27 -2.04 -6.76 -18.65
C MET A 27 -2.63 -6.05 -19.87
N VAL A 28 -2.39 -4.75 -20.01
CA VAL A 28 -2.90 -3.98 -21.15
C VAL A 28 -2.18 -4.37 -22.45
N THR A 29 -0.84 -4.45 -22.42
CA THR A 29 -0.02 -4.73 -23.61
C THR A 29 -0.05 -6.18 -24.07
N GLN A 30 -0.29 -7.13 -23.15
CA GLN A 30 -0.31 -8.58 -23.43
C GLN A 30 -1.69 -9.22 -23.19
N SER A 31 -2.76 -8.42 -23.10
CA SER A 31 -4.14 -8.87 -22.85
C SER A 31 -4.54 -10.07 -23.70
N ALA A 32 -4.29 -10.01 -25.01
CA ALA A 32 -4.57 -11.10 -25.96
C ALA A 32 -3.80 -12.39 -25.64
N ARG A 33 -2.53 -12.30 -25.24
CA ARG A 33 -1.71 -13.47 -24.84
C ARG A 33 -2.22 -14.09 -23.53
N LEU A 34 -2.74 -13.26 -22.63
CA LEU A 34 -3.29 -13.68 -21.34
C LEU A 34 -4.73 -14.20 -21.44
N GLY A 35 -5.36 -14.13 -22.63
CA GLY A 35 -6.74 -14.53 -22.83
C GLY A 35 -7.76 -13.62 -22.12
N VAL A 36 -7.36 -12.38 -21.81
CA VAL A 36 -8.19 -11.39 -21.12
C VAL A 36 -8.66 -10.34 -22.11
N GLN A 37 -9.92 -9.93 -22.02
CA GLN A 37 -10.43 -8.83 -22.85
C GLN A 37 -9.65 -7.54 -22.54
N PRO A 38 -9.23 -6.76 -23.56
CA PRO A 38 -8.43 -5.55 -23.34
C PRO A 38 -9.10 -4.53 -22.40
N GLU A 39 -10.42 -4.41 -22.47
CA GLU A 39 -11.21 -3.52 -21.62
C GLU A 39 -11.20 -3.95 -20.14
N ASP A 40 -11.34 -5.25 -19.86
CA ASP A 40 -11.27 -5.80 -18.51
C ASP A 40 -9.85 -5.69 -17.94
N ALA A 41 -8.84 -5.96 -18.78
CA ALA A 41 -7.43 -5.78 -18.41
C ALA A 41 -7.13 -4.32 -18.04
N ALA A 42 -7.61 -3.35 -18.84
CA ALA A 42 -7.44 -1.93 -18.55
C ALA A 42 -8.21 -1.49 -17.29
N LYS A 43 -9.42 -2.00 -17.08
CA LYS A 43 -10.22 -1.72 -15.88
C LYS A 43 -9.52 -2.24 -14.63
N GLN A 44 -9.05 -3.49 -14.67
CA GLN A 44 -8.32 -4.10 -13.55
C GLN A 44 -7.02 -3.36 -13.26
N ALA A 45 -6.25 -3.01 -14.28
CA ALA A 45 -5.01 -2.23 -14.14
C ALA A 45 -5.26 -0.89 -13.42
N ARG A 46 -6.28 -0.14 -13.86
CA ARG A 46 -6.65 1.14 -13.23
C ARG A 46 -7.10 0.97 -11.78
N PHE A 47 -7.90 -0.06 -11.50
CA PHE A 47 -8.38 -0.33 -10.14
C PHE A 47 -7.24 -0.69 -9.19
N SER A 48 -6.32 -1.57 -9.61
CA SER A 48 -5.15 -1.94 -8.82
C SER A 48 -4.25 -0.73 -8.53
N LEU A 49 -4.00 0.11 -9.55
CA LEU A 49 -3.21 1.33 -9.39
C LEU A 49 -3.86 2.29 -8.39
N ALA A 50 -5.14 2.60 -8.58
CA ALA A 50 -5.88 3.52 -7.69
C ALA A 50 -5.93 3.00 -6.25
N THR A 51 -6.06 1.68 -6.06
CA THR A 51 -6.03 1.07 -4.73
C THR A 51 -4.67 1.22 -4.05
N ALA A 52 -3.57 1.01 -4.78
CA ALA A 52 -2.23 1.18 -4.26
C ALA A 52 -1.94 2.65 -3.88
N GLU A 53 -2.32 3.59 -4.74
CA GLU A 53 -2.20 5.04 -4.50
C GLU A 53 -3.01 5.47 -3.27
N ALA A 54 -4.26 5.02 -3.14
CA ALA A 54 -5.12 5.34 -2.01
C ALA A 54 -4.55 4.83 -0.68
N ARG A 55 -3.94 3.63 -0.66
CA ARG A 55 -3.31 3.09 0.56
C ARG A 55 -2.09 3.92 0.97
N LEU A 56 -1.29 4.36 0.01
CA LEU A 56 -0.14 5.22 0.28
C LEU A 56 -0.58 6.59 0.81
N ALA A 57 -1.55 7.24 0.14
CA ALA A 57 -2.12 8.51 0.59
C ALA A 57 -2.75 8.40 1.98
N LEU A 58 -3.48 7.31 2.27
CA LEU A 58 -4.05 7.11 3.59
C LEU A 58 -2.96 7.03 4.68
N LEU A 59 -1.83 6.34 4.42
CA LEU A 59 -0.71 6.31 5.35
C LEU A 59 -0.08 7.71 5.54
N GLU A 60 0.24 8.39 4.45
CA GLU A 60 0.98 9.66 4.46
C GLU A 60 0.15 10.83 4.98
N ASP A 61 -1.13 10.89 4.63
CA ASP A 61 -1.96 12.08 4.87
C ASP A 61 -2.76 11.96 6.17
N THR A 62 -3.04 10.74 6.63
CA THR A 62 -3.97 10.52 7.76
C THR A 62 -3.39 9.76 8.94
N VAL A 63 -2.31 9.00 8.75
CA VAL A 63 -1.68 8.26 9.85
C VAL A 63 -0.41 8.99 10.30
N VAL A 64 0.57 9.11 9.42
CA VAL A 64 1.89 9.68 9.73
C VAL A 64 1.82 11.05 10.42
N PRO A 65 0.99 12.02 10.00
CA PRO A 65 0.96 13.37 10.57
C PRO A 65 0.49 13.40 12.03
N TYR A 66 -0.26 12.38 12.46
CA TYR A 66 -0.86 12.31 13.79
C TYR A 66 -0.10 11.40 14.75
N LEU A 67 0.92 10.66 14.29
CA LEU A 67 1.73 9.82 15.16
C LEU A 67 2.47 10.66 16.22
N GLY A 68 2.43 10.19 17.46
CA GLY A 68 3.03 10.89 18.61
C GLY A 68 2.25 12.10 19.13
N THR A 69 1.12 12.46 18.51
CA THR A 69 0.24 13.50 19.05
C THR A 69 -0.49 13.02 20.31
N ALA A 70 -0.79 13.92 21.24
CA ALA A 70 -1.52 13.57 22.45
C ALA A 70 -3.02 13.37 22.17
N GLY A 71 -3.68 12.54 22.98
CA GLY A 71 -5.14 12.38 22.95
C GLY A 71 -5.64 11.38 21.88
N PRO A 72 -6.93 11.45 21.52
CA PRO A 72 -7.57 10.46 20.64
C PRO A 72 -6.94 10.37 19.25
N ALA A 73 -6.49 11.49 18.67
CA ALA A 73 -5.91 11.52 17.33
C ALA A 73 -4.64 10.65 17.24
N GLY A 74 -3.69 10.84 18.17
CA GLY A 74 -2.46 10.04 18.17
C GLY A 74 -2.69 8.57 18.49
N ARG A 75 -3.60 8.26 19.43
CA ARG A 75 -3.99 6.85 19.70
C ARG A 75 -4.60 6.18 18.48
N ASN A 76 -5.46 6.88 17.75
CA ASN A 76 -6.07 6.36 16.53
C ASN A 76 -5.01 6.15 15.43
N ALA A 77 -4.08 7.10 15.26
CA ALA A 77 -2.99 6.97 14.30
C ALA A 77 -2.08 5.77 14.62
N GLU A 78 -1.72 5.55 15.89
CA GLU A 78 -0.94 4.37 16.28
C GLU A 78 -1.69 3.07 16.02
N PHE A 79 -3.01 3.03 16.28
CA PHE A 79 -3.83 1.86 16.00
C PHE A 79 -3.94 1.60 14.49
N GLN A 80 -4.19 2.64 13.70
CA GLN A 80 -4.24 2.56 12.24
C GLN A 80 -2.90 2.08 11.66
N LEU A 81 -1.77 2.57 12.18
CA LEU A 81 -0.45 2.10 11.78
C LEU A 81 -0.28 0.59 12.00
N ARG A 82 -0.75 0.06 13.14
CA ARG A 82 -0.73 -1.38 13.42
C ARG A 82 -1.65 -2.16 12.49
N LEU A 83 -2.82 -1.63 12.13
CA LEU A 83 -3.71 -2.26 11.15
C LEU A 83 -3.09 -2.31 9.75
N PHE A 84 -2.42 -1.24 9.33
CA PHE A 84 -1.65 -1.22 8.09
C PHE A 84 -0.53 -2.26 8.07
N ALA A 85 0.12 -2.45 9.23
CA ALA A 85 1.22 -3.38 9.44
C ALA A 85 0.78 -4.84 9.56
N ALA A 86 -0.45 -5.12 10.02
CA ALA A 86 -0.91 -6.47 10.34
C ALA A 86 -0.71 -7.51 9.22
N PRO A 87 -0.94 -7.20 7.93
CA PRO A 87 -0.71 -8.17 6.85
C PRO A 87 0.76 -8.57 6.66
N TYR A 88 1.69 -7.83 7.24
CA TYR A 88 3.13 -7.98 7.03
C TYR A 88 3.87 -8.52 8.24
N VAL A 89 3.17 -8.94 9.31
CA VAL A 89 3.81 -9.35 10.58
C VAL A 89 4.81 -10.51 10.42
N GLU A 90 4.62 -11.37 9.41
CA GLU A 90 5.54 -12.47 9.08
C GLU A 90 6.56 -12.11 7.99
N HIS A 91 6.56 -10.86 7.51
CA HIS A 91 7.51 -10.41 6.51
C HIS A 91 8.93 -10.36 7.13
N PRO A 92 9.98 -10.87 6.45
CA PRO A 92 11.34 -10.93 7.02
C PRO A 92 11.88 -9.59 7.50
N ASP A 93 11.57 -8.52 6.76
CA ASP A 93 12.01 -7.16 7.10
C ASP A 93 11.06 -6.42 8.05
N TYR A 94 10.05 -7.10 8.61
CA TYR A 94 9.12 -6.48 9.55
C TYR A 94 9.87 -6.04 10.82
N PRO A 95 9.73 -4.79 11.28
CA PRO A 95 10.39 -4.34 12.49
C PRO A 95 9.70 -4.94 13.72
N HIS A 96 10.38 -5.88 14.39
CA HIS A 96 9.92 -6.52 15.62
C HIS A 96 10.30 -5.76 16.90
N ASP A 97 11.21 -4.76 16.80
CA ASP A 97 11.76 -3.97 17.92
C ASP A 97 11.54 -2.44 17.82
#